data_AF-Q2VZ93-F1
#
_entry.id   AF-Q2VZ93-F1
#
_cell.length_a   1.000
_cell.length_b   1.000
_cell.length_c   1.000
_cell.angle_alpha   90.00
_cell.angle_beta   90.00
_cell.angle_gamma   90.00
#
_symmetry.space_group_name_H-M   'P 1'
#
loop_
_entity.id
_entity.type
_entity.pdbx_description
1 polymer ?
#
loop_
_entity_poly.entity_id
_entity_poly.type
_entity_poly.pdbx_seq_one_letter_code
_entity_poly.pdbx_strand_id
1 'polypeptide(L)'
;MSGAKPMTSHIRIPDVSPLVQSVADGSRRIFDFPFPVFRAADLEVRVGEAVIADGFAVRGAGSSDGGAIVFAAAPAAGLRVTIRRRQTYARTDDFLDERAPTPHELNDAVDQNVAALQELAEDASRAVRRSAAADLSRAVDLTLPEPEAAKVLGWNG
;
A
#
# COMPACT_ATOMS: atom_id res chain seq x y z
N MET A 1 -20.26 -39.86 0.30
CA MET A 1 -18.95 -39.23 -0.01
C MET A 1 -19.19 -37.74 -0.21
N SER A 2 -18.96 -36.94 0.84
CA SER A 2 -19.09 -35.49 0.76
C SER A 2 -17.81 -34.95 0.11
N GLY A 3 -17.89 -34.54 -1.15
CA GLY A 3 -16.78 -33.90 -1.84
C GLY A 3 -16.57 -32.52 -1.24
N ALA A 4 -15.46 -32.33 -0.53
CA ALA A 4 -15.03 -31.00 -0.13
C ALA A 4 -14.89 -30.15 -1.40
N LYS A 5 -15.78 -29.16 -1.52
CA LYS A 5 -15.72 -28.14 -2.57
C LYS A 5 -14.36 -27.46 -2.41
N PRO A 6 -13.47 -27.44 -3.43
CA PRO A 6 -12.21 -26.74 -3.32
C PRO A 6 -12.53 -25.28 -3.02
N MET A 7 -12.16 -24.81 -1.83
CA MET A 7 -12.19 -23.39 -1.53
C MET A 7 -11.12 -22.75 -2.39
N THR A 8 -11.51 -22.16 -3.51
CA THR A 8 -10.63 -21.24 -4.23
C THR A 8 -10.32 -20.09 -3.27
N SER A 9 -9.10 -20.07 -2.71
CA SER A 9 -8.69 -19.01 -1.80
C SER A 9 -8.44 -17.75 -2.64
N HIS A 10 -9.40 -16.83 -2.65
CA HIS A 10 -9.16 -15.47 -3.10
C HIS A 10 -8.49 -14.69 -1.97
N ILE A 11 -7.72 -13.67 -2.32
CA ILE A 11 -7.16 -12.72 -1.36
C ILE A 11 -8.34 -11.95 -0.77
N ARG A 12 -8.39 -11.79 0.54
CA ARG A 12 -9.33 -10.87 1.19
C ARG A 12 -8.57 -9.64 1.65
N ILE A 13 -9.21 -8.47 1.54
CA ILE A 13 -8.62 -7.20 1.96
C ILE A 13 -9.16 -6.81 3.34
N PRO A 14 -8.43 -7.06 4.44
CA PRO A 14 -8.84 -6.64 5.78
C PRO A 14 -8.69 -5.13 5.95
N ASP A 15 -9.42 -4.55 6.89
CA ASP A 15 -9.29 -3.15 7.28
C ASP A 15 -8.04 -2.92 8.14
N VAL A 16 -6.89 -2.88 7.48
CA VAL A 16 -5.58 -2.68 8.10
C VAL A 16 -4.79 -1.66 7.27
N SER A 17 -3.89 -0.93 7.93
CA SER A 17 -2.98 0.00 7.24
C SER A 17 -2.12 -0.77 6.23
N PRO A 18 -2.09 -0.37 4.94
CA PRO A 18 -1.22 -0.97 3.93
C PRO A 18 0.25 -0.50 4.06
N LEU A 19 0.65 -0.08 5.25
CA LEU A 19 1.99 0.38 5.60
C LEU A 19 2.33 -0.06 7.02
N VAL A 20 3.55 -0.57 7.19
CA VAL A 20 4.16 -0.88 8.48
C VAL A 20 5.57 -0.31 8.54
N GLN A 21 5.97 0.11 9.74
CA GLN A 21 7.33 0.56 10.01
C GLN A 21 7.94 -0.19 11.18
N SER A 22 9.25 -0.35 11.12
CA SER A 22 10.03 -1.01 12.16
C SER A 22 11.42 -0.40 12.22
N VAL A 23 12.03 -0.37 13.39
CA VAL A 23 13.44 0.00 13.54
C VAL A 23 14.30 -1.26 13.48
N ALA A 24 15.36 -1.23 12.68
CA ALA A 24 16.31 -2.33 12.59
C ALA A 24 17.27 -2.33 13.79
N ASP A 25 17.68 -3.52 14.20
CA ASP A 25 18.62 -3.75 15.32
C ASP A 25 20.04 -4.12 14.85
N GLY A 26 20.28 -4.16 13.53
CA GLY A 26 21.56 -4.58 12.95
C GLY A 26 21.72 -6.09 12.74
N SER A 27 20.75 -6.92 13.15
CA SER A 27 20.82 -8.38 13.10
C SER A 27 19.57 -9.05 12.53
N ARG A 28 18.38 -8.47 12.76
CA ARG A 28 17.10 -8.94 12.24
C ARG A 28 17.06 -8.79 10.72
N ARG A 29 16.71 -9.88 10.04
CA ARG A 29 16.55 -9.92 8.57
C ARG A 29 15.10 -10.07 8.11
N ILE A 30 14.22 -10.54 9.00
CA ILE A 30 12.82 -10.80 8.69
C ILE A 30 11.98 -9.65 9.24
N PHE A 31 11.17 -9.05 8.38
CA PHE A 31 10.25 -7.99 8.74
C PHE A 31 8.89 -8.31 8.14
N ASP A 32 7.92 -8.57 9.02
CA ASP A 32 6.56 -8.92 8.63
C ASP A 32 5.75 -7.68 8.22
N PHE A 33 4.78 -7.88 7.34
CA PHE A 33 3.77 -6.91 6.96
C PHE A 33 2.38 -7.54 7.07
N PRO A 34 1.42 -6.92 7.79
CA PRO A 34 0.13 -7.54 8.12
C PRO A 34 -0.97 -7.26 7.09
N PHE A 35 -0.60 -6.91 5.86
CA PHE A 35 -1.55 -6.52 4.81
C PHE A 35 -1.32 -7.32 3.52
N PRO A 36 -2.38 -7.66 2.78
CA PRO A 36 -2.24 -8.42 1.54
C PRO A 36 -1.57 -7.60 0.44
N VAL A 37 -0.80 -8.29 -0.40
CA VAL A 37 -0.27 -7.80 -1.69
C VAL A 37 -0.53 -8.84 -2.77
N PHE A 38 -0.93 -8.42 -3.98
CA PHE A 38 -1.29 -9.35 -5.06
C PHE A 38 -0.04 -9.98 -5.70
N ARG A 39 1.01 -9.18 -5.87
CA ARG A 39 2.31 -9.58 -6.40
C ARG A 39 3.41 -9.03 -5.51
N ALA A 40 4.57 -9.68 -5.52
CA ALA A 40 5.75 -9.17 -4.81
C ALA A 40 6.17 -7.76 -5.28
N ALA A 41 5.90 -7.44 -6.55
CA ALA A 41 6.18 -6.13 -7.13
C ALA A 41 5.23 -5.01 -6.64
N ASP A 42 4.10 -5.36 -6.01
CA ASP A 42 3.16 -4.38 -5.45
C ASP A 42 3.60 -3.89 -4.06
N LEU A 43 4.87 -4.08 -3.70
CA LEU A 43 5.42 -3.78 -2.38
C LEU A 43 6.63 -2.86 -2.54
N GLU A 44 6.56 -1.67 -1.93
CA GLU A 44 7.68 -0.76 -1.81
C GLU A 44 8.37 -0.97 -0.46
N VAL A 45 9.68 -1.19 -0.50
CA VAL A 45 10.53 -1.25 0.71
C VAL A 45 11.43 -0.03 0.76
N ARG A 46 11.52 0.59 1.94
CA ARG A 46 12.51 1.62 2.24
C ARG A 46 13.37 1.25 3.43
N VAL A 47 14.64 1.62 3.35
CA VAL A 47 15.57 1.61 4.49
C VAL A 47 16.07 3.04 4.67
N GLY A 48 15.68 3.67 5.78
CA GLY A 48 15.74 5.12 5.90
C GLY A 48 14.79 5.79 4.91
N GLU A 49 15.30 6.74 4.14
CA GLU A 49 14.52 7.44 3.11
C GLU A 49 14.61 6.76 1.74
N ALA A 50 15.61 5.91 1.52
CA ALA A 50 15.90 5.28 0.24
C ALA A 50 14.91 4.16 -0.05
N VAL A 51 14.31 4.20 -1.25
CA VAL A 51 13.60 3.06 -1.84
C VAL A 51 14.63 2.05 -2.32
N ILE A 52 14.45 0.79 -1.97
CA ILE A 52 15.29 -0.31 -2.42
C ILE A 52 14.47 -1.30 -3.24
N ALA A 53 15.04 -1.79 -4.34
CA ALA A 53 14.38 -2.72 -5.26
C ALA A 53 14.99 -4.14 -5.21
N ASP A 54 16.12 -4.31 -4.52
CA ASP A 54 16.85 -5.56 -4.40
C ASP A 54 17.37 -5.77 -2.97
N GLY A 55 18.10 -6.87 -2.74
CA GLY A 55 18.67 -7.18 -1.44
C GLY A 55 17.68 -7.77 -0.43
N PHE A 56 16.44 -8.07 -0.86
CA PHE A 56 15.44 -8.80 -0.08
C PHE A 56 14.59 -9.71 -0.95
N ALA A 57 13.95 -10.70 -0.33
CA ALA A 57 12.93 -11.55 -0.94
C ALA A 57 11.57 -11.32 -0.26
N VAL A 58 10.49 -11.31 -1.04
CA VAL A 58 9.12 -11.21 -0.52
C VAL A 58 8.52 -12.60 -0.33
N ARG A 59 7.89 -12.85 0.81
CA ARG A 59 7.10 -14.03 1.14
C ARG A 59 5.67 -13.61 1.45
N GLY A 60 4.69 -14.47 1.16
CA GLY A 60 3.28 -14.18 1.43
C GLY A 60 2.57 -13.29 0.40
N ALA A 61 3.19 -12.99 -0.76
CA ALA A 61 2.45 -12.42 -1.87
C ALA A 61 1.33 -13.37 -2.29
N GLY A 62 0.12 -12.84 -2.52
CA GLY A 62 -1.08 -13.63 -2.75
C GLY A 62 -1.78 -14.12 -1.48
N SER A 63 -1.29 -13.77 -0.28
CA SER A 63 -1.92 -14.13 1.00
C SER A 63 -2.83 -13.00 1.52
N SER A 64 -3.95 -13.38 2.14
CA SER A 64 -4.84 -12.45 2.85
C SER A 64 -4.23 -11.92 4.15
N ASP A 65 -3.37 -12.72 4.79
CA ASP A 65 -2.80 -12.42 6.10
C ASP A 65 -1.53 -11.55 6.01
N GLY A 66 -1.16 -11.16 4.79
CA GLY A 66 0.12 -10.51 4.50
C GLY A 66 1.28 -11.49 4.46
N GLY A 67 2.46 -11.03 4.85
CA GLY A 67 3.69 -11.78 4.63
C GLY A 67 4.89 -11.14 5.28
N ALA A 68 6.07 -11.37 4.70
CA ALA A 68 7.31 -10.82 5.21
C ALA A 68 8.29 -10.51 4.09
N ILE A 69 9.15 -9.51 4.31
CA ILE A 69 10.38 -9.36 3.57
C ILE A 69 11.53 -10.03 4.33
N VAL A 70 12.41 -10.69 3.59
CA VAL A 70 13.61 -11.32 4.12
C VAL A 70 14.82 -10.69 3.45
N PHE A 71 15.54 -9.83 4.18
CA PHE A 71 16.76 -9.21 3.71
C PHE A 71 17.90 -10.23 3.57
N ALA A 72 18.72 -10.07 2.53
CA ALA A 72 19.95 -10.83 2.35
C ALA A 72 20.98 -10.49 3.44
N ALA A 73 21.10 -9.20 3.78
CA ALA A 73 21.91 -8.66 4.87
C ALA A 73 21.05 -7.80 5.80
N ALA A 74 21.25 -7.91 7.12
CA ALA A 74 20.45 -7.16 8.08
C ALA A 74 20.65 -5.64 7.88
N PRO A 75 19.57 -4.83 7.85
CA PRO A 75 19.72 -3.37 7.83
C PRO A 75 20.44 -2.87 9.08
N ALA A 76 21.25 -1.83 8.94
CA ALA A 76 22.02 -1.26 10.05
C ALA A 76 21.12 -0.82 11.21
N ALA A 77 21.63 -0.98 12.43
CA ALA A 77 20.91 -0.62 13.65
C ALA A 77 20.46 0.85 13.63
N GLY A 78 19.23 1.12 14.04
CA GLY A 78 18.63 2.46 14.08
C GLY A 78 18.01 2.93 12.77
N LEU A 79 18.25 2.25 11.64
CA LEU A 79 17.55 2.56 10.39
C LEU A 79 16.09 2.12 10.45
N ARG A 80 15.21 2.97 9.92
CA ARG A 80 13.79 2.67 9.77
C ARG A 80 13.57 1.83 8.53
N VAL A 81 13.01 0.65 8.70
CA VAL A 81 12.46 -0.16 7.61
C VAL A 81 11.00 0.22 7.45
N THR A 82 10.63 0.70 6.27
CA THR A 82 9.23 0.95 5.90
C THR A 82 8.84 -0.04 4.82
N ILE A 83 7.72 -0.72 5.01
CA ILE A 83 7.14 -1.64 4.05
C ILE A 83 5.73 -1.14 3.78
N ARG A 84 5.41 -0.87 2.51
CA ARG A 84 4.07 -0.43 2.13
C ARG A 84 3.61 -1.10 0.84
N ARG A 85 2.31 -1.32 0.70
CA ARG A 85 1.71 -1.68 -0.57
C ARG A 85 1.80 -0.47 -1.51
N ARG A 86 2.25 -0.73 -2.74
CA ARG A 86 2.29 0.24 -3.82
C ARG A 86 1.93 -0.45 -5.13
N GLN A 87 0.66 -0.79 -5.31
CA GLN A 87 0.19 -1.44 -6.52
C GLN A 87 0.11 -0.44 -7.69
N THR A 88 0.12 -0.96 -8.91
CA THR A 88 -0.17 -0.14 -10.09
C THR A 88 -1.67 0.15 -10.14
N TYR A 89 -2.06 1.42 -10.22
CA TYR A 89 -3.46 1.83 -10.40
C TYR A 89 -3.88 1.73 -11.86
N ALA A 90 -4.03 0.50 -12.35
CA ALA A 90 -4.47 0.21 -13.69
C ALA A 90 -5.41 -0.99 -13.72
N ARG A 91 -6.42 -0.90 -14.58
CA ARG A 91 -7.23 -2.04 -15.01
C ARG A 91 -6.96 -2.24 -16.49
N THR A 92 -6.21 -3.29 -16.82
CA THR A 92 -5.78 -3.59 -18.20
C THR A 92 -6.63 -4.66 -18.87
N ASP A 93 -7.39 -5.42 -18.09
CA ASP A 93 -8.20 -6.53 -18.56
C ASP A 93 -9.69 -6.24 -18.35
N ASP A 94 -10.47 -6.43 -19.40
CA ASP A 94 -11.92 -6.37 -19.34
C ASP A 94 -12.54 -7.73 -19.06
N PHE A 95 -13.78 -7.72 -18.56
CA PHE A 95 -14.57 -8.93 -18.52
C PHE A 95 -14.96 -9.31 -19.95
N LEU A 96 -14.99 -10.62 -20.24
CA LEU A 96 -15.32 -11.10 -21.57
C LEU A 96 -16.77 -10.76 -21.93
N ASP A 97 -17.02 -10.33 -23.17
CA ASP A 97 -18.38 -10.00 -23.63
C ASP A 97 -19.23 -11.27 -23.80
N GLU A 98 -18.60 -12.39 -24.16
CA GLU A 98 -19.29 -13.63 -24.49
C GLU A 98 -19.75 -14.43 -23.26
N ARG A 99 -19.36 -14.02 -22.05
CA ARG A 99 -19.80 -14.67 -20.80
C ARG A 99 -19.83 -13.73 -19.60
N ALA A 100 -20.67 -14.07 -18.62
CA ALA A 100 -20.61 -13.40 -17.33
C ALA A 100 -19.22 -13.58 -16.65
N PRO A 101 -18.76 -12.58 -15.87
CA PRO A 101 -17.62 -12.76 -14.98
C PRO A 101 -17.87 -13.89 -14.00
N THR A 102 -16.86 -14.71 -13.77
CA THR A 102 -16.89 -15.69 -12.69
C THR A 102 -16.87 -14.95 -11.34
N PRO A 103 -17.38 -15.57 -10.26
CA PRO A 103 -17.23 -15.00 -8.92
C PRO A 103 -15.78 -14.70 -8.55
N HIS A 104 -14.81 -15.43 -9.08
CA HIS A 104 -13.39 -15.20 -8.84
C HIS A 104 -12.90 -13.91 -9.50
N GLU A 105 -13.19 -13.72 -10.79
CA GLU A 105 -12.83 -12.49 -11.51
C GLU A 105 -13.49 -11.26 -10.89
N LEU A 106 -14.72 -11.40 -10.40
CA LEU A 106 -15.40 -10.32 -9.70
C LEU A 106 -14.75 -10.02 -8.35
N ASN A 107 -14.44 -11.05 -7.55
CA ASN A 107 -13.75 -10.87 -6.28
C ASN A 107 -12.39 -10.21 -6.48
N ASP A 108 -11.55 -10.72 -7.38
CA ASP A 108 -10.22 -10.15 -7.65
C ASP A 108 -10.29 -8.65 -8.02
N ALA A 109 -11.26 -8.28 -8.87
CA ALA A 109 -11.47 -6.89 -9.26
C ALA A 109 -11.93 -6.02 -8.09
N VAL A 110 -12.84 -6.53 -7.24
CA VAL A 110 -13.28 -5.81 -6.04
C VAL A 110 -12.12 -5.68 -5.03
N ASP A 111 -11.36 -6.75 -4.81
CA ASP A 111 -10.23 -6.79 -3.89
C ASP A 111 -9.14 -5.81 -4.32
N GLN A 112 -8.76 -5.78 -5.61
CA GLN A 112 -7.81 -4.79 -6.12
C GLN A 112 -8.28 -3.35 -5.90
N ASN A 113 -9.57 -3.07 -6.16
CA ASN A 113 -10.13 -1.74 -5.95
C ASN A 113 -10.16 -1.34 -4.48
N VAL A 114 -10.56 -2.24 -3.57
CA VAL A 114 -10.53 -1.96 -2.12
C VAL A 114 -9.10 -1.72 -1.65
N ALA A 115 -8.15 -2.52 -2.13
CA ALA A 115 -6.73 -2.34 -1.83
C ALA A 115 -6.20 -0.97 -2.31
N ALA A 116 -6.61 -0.53 -3.51
CA ALA A 116 -6.22 0.76 -4.08
C ALA A 116 -6.84 1.93 -3.30
N LEU A 117 -8.09 1.79 -2.84
CA LEU A 117 -8.74 2.78 -1.98
C LEU A 117 -8.06 2.89 -0.61
N GLN A 118 -7.62 1.78 -0.03
CA GLN A 118 -6.84 1.80 1.21
C GLN A 118 -5.50 2.52 1.03
N GLU A 119 -4.79 2.25 -0.07
CA GLU A 119 -3.53 2.95 -0.39
C GLU A 119 -3.77 4.45 -0.62
N LEU A 120 -4.83 4.82 -1.33
CA LEU A 120 -5.19 6.23 -1.52
C LEU A 120 -5.56 6.93 -0.20
N ALA A 121 -6.30 6.25 0.68
CA ALA A 121 -6.66 6.79 1.99
C ALA A 121 -5.42 7.02 2.87
N GLU A 122 -4.47 6.08 2.80
CA GLU A 122 -3.21 6.12 3.52
C GLU A 122 -2.30 7.25 2.96
N ASP A 123 -2.21 7.43 1.64
CA ASP A 123 -1.48 8.55 1.02
C ASP A 123 -2.11 9.89 1.39
N ALA A 124 -3.44 9.98 1.28
CA ALA A 124 -4.17 11.17 1.67
C ALA A 124 -3.95 11.51 3.14
N SER A 125 -3.72 10.53 4.03
CA SER A 125 -3.53 10.75 5.47
C SER A 125 -2.29 11.57 5.80
N ARG A 126 -1.33 11.62 4.86
CA ARG A 126 -0.11 12.42 4.96
C ARG A 126 -0.12 13.68 4.11
N ALA A 127 -1.21 13.94 3.39
CA ALA A 127 -1.36 15.17 2.62
C ALA A 127 -1.72 16.36 3.53
N VAL A 128 -1.45 17.57 3.04
CA VAL A 128 -2.00 18.80 3.64
C VAL A 128 -3.51 18.82 3.39
N ARG A 129 -4.31 19.03 4.44
CA ARG A 129 -5.77 19.01 4.39
C ARG A 129 -6.35 20.28 5.01
N ARG A 130 -7.50 20.74 4.50
CA ARG A 130 -8.33 21.70 5.25
C ARG A 130 -8.92 21.02 6.48
N SER A 131 -9.21 21.82 7.51
CA SER A 131 -10.03 21.36 8.62
C SER A 131 -11.39 20.86 8.10
N ALA A 132 -11.89 19.76 8.68
CA ALA A 132 -13.24 19.27 8.41
C ALA A 132 -14.33 20.27 8.84
N ALA A 133 -14.00 21.22 9.72
CA ALA A 133 -14.90 22.30 10.16
C ALA A 133 -14.74 23.59 9.33
N ALA A 134 -14.01 23.56 8.22
CA ALA A 134 -13.80 24.76 7.41
C ALA A 134 -15.13 25.26 6.80
N ASP A 135 -15.34 26.57 6.83
CA ASP A 135 -16.44 27.20 6.10
C ASP A 135 -16.23 27.02 4.59
N LEU A 136 -17.18 26.31 3.97
CA LEU A 136 -17.18 26.01 2.54
C LEU A 136 -17.93 27.06 1.71
N SER A 137 -18.64 27.99 2.34
CA SER A 137 -19.28 29.10 1.64
C SER A 137 -18.27 30.09 1.04
N ARG A 138 -17.05 30.10 1.59
CA ARG A 138 -15.91 30.85 1.08
C ARG A 138 -14.96 29.92 0.32
N ALA A 139 -14.89 30.11 -1.00
CA ALA A 139 -13.86 29.47 -1.81
C ALA A 139 -12.46 29.93 -1.35
N VAL A 140 -11.56 28.97 -1.18
CA VAL A 140 -10.14 29.20 -0.89
C VAL A 140 -9.34 28.44 -1.94
N ASP A 141 -8.44 29.12 -2.64
CA ASP A 141 -7.48 28.48 -3.51
C ASP A 141 -6.36 27.87 -2.66
N LEU A 142 -6.12 26.57 -2.85
CA LEU A 142 -5.10 25.80 -2.15
C LEU A 142 -3.99 25.32 -3.09
N THR A 143 -3.94 25.85 -4.31
CA THR A 143 -2.85 25.60 -5.24
C THR A 143 -1.57 26.12 -4.61
N LEU A 144 -0.65 25.21 -4.30
CA LEU A 144 0.67 25.57 -3.80
C LEU A 144 1.55 26.01 -4.98
N PRO A 145 2.36 27.06 -4.84
CA PRO A 145 3.39 27.36 -5.82
C PRO A 145 4.46 26.24 -5.81
N GLU A 146 5.21 26.13 -6.91
CA GLU A 146 6.37 25.25 -6.93
C GLU A 146 7.35 25.61 -5.78
N PRO A 147 7.90 24.60 -5.08
CA PRO A 147 8.81 24.84 -3.98
C PRO A 147 10.10 25.48 -4.49
N GLU A 148 10.49 26.60 -3.87
CA GLU A 148 11.74 27.30 -4.16
C GLU A 148 12.64 27.33 -2.92
N ALA A 149 13.96 27.29 -3.14
CA ALA A 149 14.93 27.35 -2.07
C ALA A 149 14.73 28.61 -1.21
N ALA A 150 14.80 28.44 0.11
CA ALA A 150 14.63 29.49 1.12
C ALA A 150 13.25 30.19 1.16
N LYS A 151 12.22 29.66 0.49
CA LYS A 151 10.82 30.11 0.66
C LYS A 151 10.06 29.22 1.65
N VAL A 152 9.07 29.79 2.31
CA VAL A 152 8.18 29.09 3.27
C VAL A 152 6.72 29.29 2.91
N LEU A 153 5.90 28.29 3.22
CA LEU A 153 4.45 28.43 3.23
C LEU A 153 4.02 29.02 4.58
N GLY A 154 3.22 30.07 4.57
CA GLY A 154 2.77 30.75 5.78
C GLY A 154 1.43 31.46 5.59
N TRP A 155 0.68 31.58 6.69
CA TRP A 155 -0.57 32.35 6.76
C TRP A 155 -0.26 33.72 7.35
N ASN A 156 -0.81 34.78 6.74
CA ASN A 156 -0.55 36.17 7.15
C ASN A 156 -1.67 36.81 8.02
N GLY A 157 -2.71 36.05 8.38
CA GLY A 157 -3.83 36.53 9.21
C GLY A 157 -4.91 37.27 8.42
#